data_AF-A0A932I321-F1
#
_entry.id   AF-A0A932I321-F1
#
_cell.length_a   1.000
_cell.length_b   1.000
_cell.length_c   1.000
_cell.angle_alpha   90.00
_cell.angle_beta   90.00
_cell.angle_gamma   90.00
#
_symmetry.space_group_name_H-M   'P 1'
#
loop_
_entity.id
_entity.type
_entity.pdbx_description
1 polymer ?
#
loop_
_entity_poly.entity_id
_entity_poly.type
_entity_poly.pdbx_seq_one_letter_code
_entity_poly.pdbx_strand_id
1 'polypeptide(L)'
;AEVAHFGQLEAILNALGNDKENLVKYLNWETLAKAANKAEVAQLKQVADFISALGNDKENLVKYLNWETLAKAANKAEVAQLKQVADFINALGDDKKNLVKYLNWETLAKAANKAEVAQLAQVADFINALGNDKENLSMYLKEESIITFSENITWKQISSFCIILASIETERRNSVISKCDWVFLLNKINLNHSAQIKSLSYILNYQNKKQAILNLTLKNELLNTYLVKNKDEIVRFSTQFFIIPNDFQSCSNLITALIPHSSELCQNIVDKTKYKIIKEFNISPRYYKSFSNLLNTIYQINPLASKYIITNNLVKSALFVSFKDEGINEQLVGLQSLLDSIKNIDPLGITEITSLQCIKDLGLKDIRDN
;
A
#
# COMPACT_ATOMS: atom_id res chain seq x y z
N ALA A 1 7.02 -4.16 -35.35
CA ALA A 1 5.87 -3.82 -34.49
C ALA A 1 5.99 -2.36 -34.09
N GLU A 2 4.87 -1.66 -33.95
CA GLU A 2 4.81 -0.32 -33.37
C GLU A 2 4.20 -0.42 -31.98
N VAL A 3 4.51 0.55 -31.10
CA VAL A 3 3.95 0.55 -29.73
C VAL A 3 2.43 0.63 -29.74
N ALA A 4 1.84 1.27 -30.76
CA ALA A 4 0.38 1.31 -30.97
C ALA A 4 -0.27 -0.09 -31.06
N HIS A 5 0.47 -1.12 -31.49
CA HIS A 5 -0.05 -2.49 -31.58
C HIS A 5 -0.03 -3.22 -30.22
N PHE A 6 0.61 -2.67 -29.19
CA PHE A 6 0.68 -3.32 -27.87
C PHE A 6 -0.67 -3.42 -27.19
N GLY A 7 -1.55 -2.43 -27.34
CA GLY A 7 -2.92 -2.53 -26.81
C GLY A 7 -3.76 -3.62 -27.50
N GLN A 8 -3.52 -3.87 -28.80
CA GLN A 8 -4.18 -4.97 -29.50
C GLN A 8 -3.65 -6.32 -29.03
N LEU A 9 -2.32 -6.44 -28.88
CA LEU A 9 -1.70 -7.67 -28.37
C LEU A 9 -2.12 -7.96 -26.93
N GLU A 10 -2.18 -6.95 -26.07
CA GLU A 10 -2.70 -7.05 -24.71
C GLU A 10 -4.14 -7.59 -24.71
N ALA A 11 -5.03 -7.00 -25.50
CA ALA A 11 -6.43 -7.42 -25.59
C ALA A 11 -6.55 -8.89 -26.05
N ILE A 12 -5.76 -9.30 -27.05
CA ILE A 12 -5.74 -10.69 -27.53
C ILE A 12 -5.21 -11.64 -26.45
N LEU A 13 -4.10 -11.31 -25.79
CA LEU A 13 -3.52 -12.14 -24.73
C LEU A 13 -4.49 -12.31 -23.56
N ASN A 14 -5.19 -11.25 -23.17
CA ASN A 14 -6.19 -11.30 -22.11
C ASN A 14 -7.42 -12.12 -22.53
N ALA A 15 -7.85 -12.03 -23.79
CA ALA A 15 -8.99 -12.80 -24.31
C ALA A 15 -8.69 -14.30 -24.42
N LEU A 16 -7.43 -14.68 -24.69
CA LEU A 16 -7.01 -16.08 -24.77
C LEU A 16 -6.91 -16.76 -23.40
N GLY A 17 -6.74 -16.01 -22.31
CA GLY A 17 -6.64 -16.57 -20.95
C GLY A 17 -5.56 -17.66 -20.86
N ASN A 18 -5.97 -18.89 -20.55
CA ASN A 18 -5.07 -20.04 -20.42
C ASN A 18 -4.49 -20.53 -21.76
N ASP A 19 -5.10 -20.19 -22.89
CA ASP A 19 -4.66 -20.65 -24.21
C ASP A 19 -3.57 -19.74 -24.83
N LYS A 20 -3.16 -18.67 -24.13
CA LYS A 20 -2.21 -17.68 -24.65
C LYS A 20 -0.81 -18.23 -24.92
N GLU A 21 -0.44 -19.37 -24.33
CA GLU A 21 0.86 -20.02 -24.53
C GLU A 21 1.17 -20.29 -26.01
N ASN A 22 0.15 -20.63 -26.80
CA ASN A 22 0.35 -20.89 -28.22
C ASN A 22 0.68 -19.62 -29.00
N LEU A 23 0.03 -18.50 -28.69
CA LEU A 23 0.33 -17.21 -29.32
C LEU A 23 1.74 -16.73 -28.94
N VAL A 24 2.08 -16.82 -27.66
CA VAL A 24 3.38 -16.41 -27.10
C VAL A 24 4.54 -17.07 -27.84
N LYS A 25 4.44 -18.36 -28.20
CA LYS A 25 5.48 -19.10 -28.95
C LYS A 25 5.79 -18.51 -30.33
N TYR A 26 4.86 -17.76 -30.92
CA TYR A 26 5.04 -17.14 -32.24
C TYR A 26 5.40 -15.65 -32.16
N LEU A 27 5.49 -15.07 -30.96
CA LEU A 27 5.90 -13.68 -30.79
C LEU A 27 7.39 -13.52 -31.11
N ASN A 28 7.71 -12.52 -31.94
CA ASN A 28 9.09 -12.12 -32.18
C ASN A 28 9.54 -11.12 -31.10
N TRP A 29 10.16 -11.65 -30.05
CA TRP A 29 10.57 -10.87 -28.86
C TRP A 29 11.51 -9.71 -29.18
N GLU A 30 12.49 -9.90 -30.07
CA GLU A 30 13.39 -8.82 -30.48
C GLU A 30 12.66 -7.67 -31.17
N THR A 31 11.70 -7.99 -32.04
CA THR A 31 10.92 -6.98 -32.77
C THR A 31 10.00 -6.20 -31.83
N LEU A 32 9.38 -6.90 -30.87
CA LEU A 32 8.57 -6.27 -29.82
C LEU A 32 9.43 -5.40 -28.91
N ALA A 33 10.60 -5.90 -28.47
CA ALA A 33 11.51 -5.13 -27.64
C ALA A 33 12.06 -3.90 -28.37
N LYS A 34 12.39 -3.99 -29.67
CA LYS A 34 12.76 -2.82 -30.49
C LYS A 34 11.65 -1.78 -30.55
N ALA A 35 10.39 -2.18 -30.55
CA ALA A 35 9.25 -1.28 -30.47
C ALA A 35 9.15 -0.64 -29.08
N ALA A 36 9.19 -1.44 -28.02
CA ALA A 36 9.16 -0.98 -26.63
C ALA A 36 10.29 0.00 -26.31
N ASN A 37 11.51 -0.28 -26.79
CA ASN A 37 12.69 0.57 -26.60
C ASN A 37 12.56 1.93 -27.31
N LYS A 38 11.65 2.08 -28.27
CA LYS A 38 11.35 3.36 -28.94
C LYS A 38 10.17 4.10 -28.31
N ALA A 39 9.55 3.53 -27.28
CA ALA A 39 8.38 4.12 -26.65
C ALA A 39 8.70 5.48 -26.03
N GLU A 40 7.84 6.45 -26.31
CA GLU A 40 7.84 7.72 -25.59
C GLU A 40 7.14 7.57 -24.23
N VAL A 41 7.31 8.55 -23.34
CA VAL A 41 6.73 8.51 -21.98
C VAL A 41 5.22 8.28 -22.01
N ALA A 42 4.51 8.95 -22.92
CA ALA A 42 3.06 8.80 -23.09
C ALA A 42 2.64 7.36 -23.48
N GLN A 43 3.54 6.59 -24.06
CA GLN A 43 3.31 5.21 -24.50
C GLN A 43 3.75 4.17 -23.47
N LEU A 44 4.47 4.56 -22.40
CA LEU A 44 4.96 3.62 -21.39
C LEU A 44 3.83 2.83 -20.71
N LYS A 45 2.64 3.42 -20.56
CA LYS A 45 1.48 2.68 -20.06
C LYS A 45 1.08 1.53 -20.99
N GLN A 46 1.07 1.74 -22.32
CA GLN A 46 0.75 0.68 -23.28
C GLN A 46 1.78 -0.45 -23.24
N VAL A 47 3.06 -0.10 -23.04
CA VAL A 47 4.12 -1.09 -22.82
C VAL A 47 3.90 -1.85 -21.51
N ALA A 48 3.53 -1.15 -20.44
CA ALA A 48 3.24 -1.74 -19.13
C ALA A 48 2.08 -2.74 -19.19
N ASP A 49 0.99 -2.36 -19.85
CA ASP A 49 -0.21 -3.18 -19.98
C ASP A 49 0.12 -4.46 -20.78
N PHE A 50 0.87 -4.34 -21.88
CA PHE A 50 1.35 -5.49 -22.64
C PHE A 50 2.27 -6.42 -21.83
N ILE A 51 3.25 -5.87 -21.09
CA ILE A 51 4.12 -6.66 -20.21
C ILE A 51 3.28 -7.42 -19.17
N SER A 52 2.26 -6.77 -18.62
CA SER A 52 1.39 -7.38 -17.61
C SER A 52 0.57 -8.53 -18.22
N ALA A 53 0.03 -8.36 -19.43
CA ALA A 53 -0.73 -9.39 -20.13
C ALA A 53 0.10 -10.64 -20.48
N LEU A 54 1.42 -10.48 -20.67
CA LEU A 54 2.33 -11.61 -20.88
C LEU A 54 2.42 -12.54 -19.66
N GLY A 55 2.21 -12.02 -18.44
CA GLY A 55 2.31 -12.83 -17.21
C GLY A 55 3.68 -13.49 -17.08
N ASN A 56 3.71 -14.83 -16.97
CA ASN A 56 4.95 -15.61 -16.81
C ASN A 56 5.89 -15.51 -18.01
N ASP A 57 5.38 -15.19 -19.20
CA ASP A 57 6.19 -15.09 -20.42
C ASP A 57 6.90 -13.74 -20.58
N LYS A 58 6.68 -12.79 -19.66
CA LYS A 58 7.26 -11.44 -19.74
C LYS A 58 8.79 -11.45 -19.78
N GLU A 59 9.42 -12.45 -19.16
CA GLU A 59 10.88 -12.60 -19.15
C GLU A 59 11.47 -12.69 -20.56
N ASN A 60 10.71 -13.23 -21.52
CA ASN A 60 11.15 -13.33 -22.91
C ASN A 60 11.27 -11.96 -23.57
N LEU A 61 10.39 -11.01 -23.23
CA LEU A 61 10.47 -9.63 -23.70
C LEU A 61 11.56 -8.86 -22.96
N VAL A 62 11.59 -8.98 -21.63
CA VAL A 62 12.50 -8.26 -20.72
C VAL A 62 13.97 -8.46 -21.11
N LYS A 63 14.36 -9.67 -21.52
CA LYS A 63 15.74 -10.00 -21.94
C LYS A 63 16.27 -9.13 -23.08
N TYR A 64 15.40 -8.56 -23.91
CA TYR A 64 15.76 -7.74 -25.08
C TYR A 64 15.52 -6.24 -24.88
N LEU A 65 15.01 -5.84 -23.71
CA LEU A 65 14.80 -4.43 -23.40
C LEU A 65 16.13 -3.69 -23.22
N ASN A 66 16.20 -2.48 -23.75
CA ASN A 66 17.32 -1.58 -23.56
C ASN A 66 16.99 -0.62 -22.40
N TRP A 67 17.50 -0.97 -21.22
CA TRP A 67 17.26 -0.23 -19.98
C TRP A 67 17.68 1.23 -20.04
N GLU A 68 18.80 1.54 -20.70
CA GLU A 68 19.28 2.92 -20.82
C GLU A 68 18.35 3.75 -21.71
N THR A 69 17.88 3.19 -22.84
CA THR A 69 16.94 3.90 -23.72
C THR A 69 15.59 4.13 -23.03
N LEU A 70 15.06 3.12 -22.34
CA LEU A 70 13.80 3.24 -21.60
C LEU A 70 13.92 4.23 -20.44
N ALA A 71 15.06 4.24 -19.72
CA ALA A 71 15.31 5.23 -18.69
C ALA A 71 15.43 6.64 -19.27
N LYS A 72 16.06 6.83 -20.43
CA LYS A 72 16.09 8.13 -21.13
C LYS A 72 14.68 8.62 -21.48
N ALA A 73 13.76 7.72 -21.85
CA ALA A 73 12.36 8.09 -22.01
C ALA A 73 11.76 8.50 -20.66
N ALA A 74 11.79 7.63 -19.65
CA ALA A 74 11.24 7.90 -18.32
C ALA A 74 11.77 9.20 -17.68
N ASN A 75 13.05 9.52 -17.87
CA ASN A 75 13.70 10.74 -17.36
C ASN A 75 13.17 12.03 -18.01
N LYS A 76 12.44 11.95 -19.13
CA LYS A 76 11.75 13.10 -19.76
C LYS A 76 10.33 13.32 -19.23
N ALA A 77 9.86 12.47 -18.32
CA ALA A 77 8.49 12.53 -17.84
C ALA A 77 8.19 13.87 -17.15
N GLU A 78 7.11 14.50 -17.59
CA GLU A 78 6.47 15.57 -16.84
C GLU A 78 5.61 14.98 -15.69
N VAL A 79 5.17 15.83 -14.77
CA VAL A 79 4.39 15.38 -13.58
C VAL A 79 3.15 14.57 -13.97
N ALA A 80 2.41 15.04 -14.97
CA ALA A 80 1.22 14.36 -15.48
C ALA A 80 1.53 12.96 -16.06
N GLN A 81 2.80 12.71 -16.42
CA GLN A 81 3.27 11.47 -17.03
C GLN A 81 3.95 10.51 -16.04
N LEU A 82 4.15 10.94 -14.78
CA LEU A 82 4.79 10.10 -13.76
C LEU A 82 4.00 8.83 -13.47
N LYS A 83 2.67 8.84 -13.67
CA LYS A 83 1.85 7.65 -13.54
C LYS A 83 2.18 6.59 -14.60
N GLN A 84 2.42 6.97 -15.84
CA GLN A 84 2.78 6.06 -16.93
C GLN A 84 4.14 5.42 -16.67
N VAL A 85 5.08 6.19 -16.08
CA VAL A 85 6.36 5.66 -15.61
C VAL A 85 6.14 4.67 -14.46
N ALA A 86 5.27 5.01 -13.50
CA ALA A 86 4.92 4.13 -12.39
C ALA A 86 4.30 2.80 -12.85
N ASP A 87 3.34 2.86 -13.77
CA ASP A 87 2.68 1.68 -14.36
C ASP A 87 3.73 0.78 -15.04
N PHE A 88 4.65 1.37 -15.80
CA PHE A 88 5.76 0.63 -16.44
C PHE A 88 6.70 -0.03 -15.42
N ILE A 89 7.13 0.70 -14.38
CA ILE A 89 7.97 0.15 -13.32
C ILE A 89 7.29 -1.03 -12.61
N ASN A 90 5.99 -0.91 -12.32
CA ASN A 90 5.23 -1.98 -11.69
C ASN A 90 5.12 -3.23 -12.56
N ALA A 91 4.87 -3.07 -13.87
CA ALA A 91 4.77 -4.19 -14.80
C ALA A 91 6.07 -5.02 -14.90
N LEU A 92 7.23 -4.37 -14.75
CA LEU A 92 8.52 -5.05 -14.76
C LEU A 92 8.68 -6.04 -13.59
N GLY A 93 8.07 -5.79 -12.42
CA GLY A 93 8.29 -6.60 -11.22
C GLY A 93 9.76 -6.56 -10.79
N ASP A 94 10.38 -7.71 -10.55
CA ASP A 94 11.77 -7.81 -10.07
C ASP A 94 12.82 -7.24 -11.03
N ASP A 95 12.50 -7.16 -12.32
CA ASP A 95 13.39 -6.59 -13.34
C ASP A 95 13.48 -5.07 -13.29
N LYS A 96 12.61 -4.40 -12.51
CA LYS A 96 12.64 -2.94 -12.36
C LYS A 96 13.99 -2.42 -11.88
N LYS A 97 14.74 -3.22 -11.12
CA LYS A 97 16.11 -2.91 -10.67
C LYS A 97 17.06 -2.60 -11.83
N ASN A 98 16.80 -3.12 -13.02
CA ASN A 98 17.60 -2.85 -14.22
C ASN A 98 17.30 -1.45 -14.77
N LEU A 99 16.03 -1.03 -14.76
CA LEU A 99 15.63 0.33 -15.16
C LEU A 99 16.10 1.38 -14.16
N VAL A 100 15.89 1.12 -12.86
CA VAL A 100 16.20 2.02 -11.73
C VAL A 100 17.66 2.52 -11.77
N LYS A 101 18.61 1.66 -12.15
CA LYS A 101 20.04 2.01 -12.25
C LYS A 101 20.35 3.14 -13.24
N TYR A 102 19.47 3.39 -14.21
CA TYR A 102 19.66 4.41 -15.25
C TYR A 102 18.72 5.63 -15.08
N LEU A 103 17.87 5.63 -14.06
CA LEU A 103 17.00 6.77 -13.78
C LEU A 103 17.83 7.96 -13.29
N ASN A 104 17.46 9.15 -13.75
CA ASN A 104 18.02 10.42 -13.30
C ASN A 104 17.14 10.98 -12.18
N TRP A 105 17.55 10.70 -10.94
CA TRP A 105 16.81 11.06 -9.74
C TRP A 105 16.62 12.57 -9.58
N GLU A 106 17.62 13.38 -9.95
CA GLU A 106 17.51 14.83 -9.87
C GLU A 106 16.46 15.37 -10.83
N THR A 107 16.42 14.88 -12.08
CA THR A 107 15.43 15.30 -13.08
C THR A 107 14.01 14.88 -12.68
N LEU A 108 13.83 13.64 -12.20
CA LEU A 108 12.53 13.15 -11.76
C LEU A 108 12.04 13.87 -10.50
N ALA A 109 12.95 14.20 -9.58
CA ALA A 109 12.61 15.02 -8.42
C ALA A 109 12.30 16.46 -8.80
N LYS A 110 12.98 17.05 -9.79
CA LYS A 110 12.62 18.37 -10.33
C LYS A 110 11.20 18.39 -10.88
N ALA A 111 10.76 17.32 -11.55
CA ALA A 111 9.36 17.18 -11.95
C ALA A 111 8.45 17.09 -10.73
N ALA A 112 8.71 16.15 -9.81
CA ALA A 112 7.89 15.96 -8.60
C ALA A 112 7.77 17.23 -7.73
N ASN A 113 8.84 18.00 -7.57
CA ASN A 113 8.86 19.26 -6.81
C ASN A 113 8.04 20.38 -7.46
N LYS A 114 7.75 20.29 -8.76
CA LYS A 114 6.90 21.23 -9.51
C LYS A 114 5.44 20.79 -9.58
N ALA A 115 5.09 19.65 -8.98
CA ALA A 115 3.73 19.13 -9.02
C ALA A 115 2.74 20.13 -8.43
N GLU A 116 1.61 20.30 -9.10
CA GLU A 116 0.46 20.95 -8.49
C GLU A 116 -0.26 19.98 -7.55
N VAL A 117 -1.09 20.51 -6.64
CA VAL A 117 -1.88 19.68 -5.70
C VAL A 117 -2.70 18.61 -6.44
N ALA A 118 -3.29 18.95 -7.59
CA ALA A 118 -4.06 18.01 -8.40
C ALA A 118 -3.22 16.83 -8.94
N GLN A 119 -1.89 16.99 -9.01
CA GLN A 119 -0.95 16.03 -9.58
C GLN A 119 -0.23 15.17 -8.52
N LEU A 120 -0.52 15.36 -7.23
CA LEU A 120 0.15 14.62 -6.16
C LEU A 120 -0.10 13.10 -6.23
N ALA A 121 -1.22 12.67 -6.81
CA ALA A 121 -1.49 11.26 -7.03
C ALA A 121 -0.46 10.62 -7.97
N GLN A 122 -0.07 11.30 -9.04
CA GLN A 122 0.92 10.82 -10.00
C GLN A 122 2.31 10.72 -9.35
N VAL A 123 2.67 11.69 -8.49
CA VAL A 123 3.92 11.64 -7.72
C VAL A 123 3.92 10.48 -6.72
N ALA A 124 2.81 10.28 -6.00
CA ALA A 124 2.68 9.20 -5.04
C ALA A 124 2.69 7.81 -5.71
N ASP A 125 2.03 7.65 -6.85
CA ASP A 125 2.06 6.42 -7.67
C ASP A 125 3.50 6.09 -8.09
N PHE A 126 4.24 7.08 -8.57
CA PHE A 126 5.64 6.91 -8.95
C PHE A 126 6.52 6.49 -7.77
N ILE A 127 6.41 7.19 -6.63
CA ILE A 127 7.14 6.84 -5.40
C ILE A 127 6.84 5.42 -4.93
N ASN A 128 5.57 5.00 -4.99
CA ASN A 128 5.19 3.64 -4.60
C ASN A 128 5.80 2.60 -5.54
N ALA A 129 5.82 2.85 -6.84
CA ALA A 129 6.39 1.93 -7.82
C ALA A 129 7.88 1.67 -7.61
N LEU A 130 8.63 2.69 -7.15
CA LEU A 130 10.05 2.56 -6.80
C LEU A 130 10.30 1.56 -5.65
N GLY A 131 9.33 1.36 -4.76
CA GLY A 131 9.47 0.43 -3.63
C GLY A 131 10.67 0.80 -2.74
N ASN A 132 11.66 -0.08 -2.66
CA ASN A 132 12.87 0.13 -1.85
C ASN A 132 13.79 1.22 -2.43
N ASP A 133 13.69 1.52 -3.72
CA ASP A 133 14.55 2.49 -4.40
C ASP A 133 14.05 3.95 -4.24
N LYS A 134 12.94 4.16 -3.53
CA LYS A 134 12.37 5.51 -3.30
C LYS A 134 13.32 6.46 -2.57
N GLU A 135 14.28 5.92 -1.80
CA GLU A 135 15.30 6.71 -1.10
C GLU A 135 16.15 7.53 -2.08
N ASN A 136 16.42 6.99 -3.28
CA ASN A 136 17.19 7.69 -4.32
C ASN A 136 16.48 8.97 -4.79
N LEU A 137 15.16 8.92 -4.99
CA LEU A 137 14.36 10.10 -5.33
C LEU A 137 14.29 11.09 -4.15
N SER A 138 14.18 10.53 -2.94
CA SER A 138 13.92 11.28 -1.72
C SER A 138 14.99 12.33 -1.39
N MET A 139 16.25 12.05 -1.73
CA MET A 139 17.38 12.95 -1.52
C MET A 139 17.21 14.29 -2.26
N TYR A 140 16.42 14.30 -3.35
CA TYR A 140 16.24 15.46 -4.22
C TYR A 140 14.86 16.12 -4.10
N LEU A 141 13.90 15.51 -3.41
CA LEU A 141 12.63 16.19 -3.08
C LEU A 141 12.91 17.38 -2.15
N LYS A 142 12.21 18.51 -2.29
CA LYS A 142 12.45 19.71 -1.48
C LYS A 142 11.45 19.81 -0.33
N GLU A 143 11.92 20.19 0.86
CA GLU A 143 11.02 20.38 2.02
C GLU A 143 9.99 21.48 1.75
N GLU A 144 10.41 22.59 1.15
CA GLU A 144 9.51 23.72 0.86
C GLU A 144 8.36 23.28 -0.06
N SER A 145 8.65 22.54 -1.14
CA SER A 145 7.63 22.00 -2.03
C SER A 145 6.60 21.14 -1.27
N ILE A 146 7.07 20.26 -0.39
CA ILE A 146 6.19 19.38 0.40
C ILE A 146 5.35 20.19 1.38
N ILE A 147 5.91 21.21 2.04
CA ILE A 147 5.17 22.09 2.95
C ILE A 147 4.09 22.86 2.18
N THR A 148 4.41 23.44 1.02
CA THR A 148 3.45 24.15 0.17
C THR A 148 2.29 23.25 -0.28
N PHE A 149 2.53 21.95 -0.51
CA PHE A 149 1.43 21.01 -0.76
C PHE A 149 0.45 20.96 0.41
N SER A 150 0.95 20.89 1.64
CA SER A 150 0.10 20.78 2.83
C SER A 150 -0.84 21.97 3.05
N GLU A 151 -0.48 23.14 2.53
CA GLU A 151 -1.30 24.36 2.66
C GLU A 151 -2.52 24.37 1.72
N ASN A 152 -2.44 23.64 0.60
CA ASN A 152 -3.39 23.75 -0.51
C ASN A 152 -4.15 22.45 -0.80
N ILE A 153 -3.84 21.36 -0.11
CA ILE A 153 -4.49 20.06 -0.34
C ILE A 153 -5.93 20.00 0.15
N THR A 154 -6.76 19.23 -0.56
CA THR A 154 -8.07 18.79 -0.06
C THR A 154 -7.97 17.40 0.53
N TRP A 155 -9.03 16.92 1.19
CA TRP A 155 -9.05 15.57 1.79
C TRP A 155 -8.69 14.44 0.80
N LYS A 156 -8.94 14.64 -0.50
CA LYS A 156 -8.65 13.66 -1.56
C LYS A 156 -7.15 13.48 -1.79
N GLN A 157 -6.35 14.52 -1.58
CA GLN A 157 -4.89 14.48 -1.80
C GLN A 157 -4.09 14.09 -0.55
N ILE A 158 -4.73 14.01 0.63
CA ILE A 158 -4.03 13.74 1.90
C ILE A 158 -3.27 12.41 1.85
N SER A 159 -3.87 11.35 1.29
CA SER A 159 -3.18 10.06 1.17
C SER A 159 -1.91 10.19 0.32
N SER A 160 -1.98 10.88 -0.82
CA SER A 160 -0.85 11.09 -1.72
C SER A 160 0.24 11.93 -1.06
N PHE A 161 -0.15 13.03 -0.40
CA PHE A 161 0.76 13.87 0.38
C PHE A 161 1.50 13.06 1.45
N CYS A 162 0.79 12.20 2.20
CA CYS A 162 1.37 11.36 3.22
C CYS A 162 2.31 10.28 2.66
N ILE A 163 2.05 9.76 1.46
CA ILE A 163 2.99 8.84 0.77
C ILE A 163 4.31 9.56 0.44
N ILE A 164 4.22 10.78 -0.11
CA ILE A 164 5.40 11.61 -0.41
C ILE A 164 6.17 11.93 0.88
N LEU A 165 5.46 12.29 1.95
CA LEU A 165 6.09 12.56 3.23
C LEU A 165 6.75 11.30 3.83
N ALA A 166 6.15 10.12 3.67
CA ALA A 166 6.72 8.86 4.12
C ALA A 166 7.92 8.39 3.30
N SER A 167 8.17 8.94 2.11
CA SER A 167 9.32 8.57 1.28
C SER A 167 10.57 9.38 1.56
N ILE A 168 10.46 10.56 2.20
CA ILE A 168 11.63 11.37 2.56
C ILE A 168 12.33 10.87 3.83
N GLU A 169 13.64 11.08 3.90
CA GLU A 169 14.51 10.76 5.03
C GLU A 169 13.92 11.21 6.38
N THR A 170 14.13 10.42 7.43
CA THR A 170 13.54 10.64 8.77
C THR A 170 13.77 12.05 9.33
N GLU A 171 14.98 12.61 9.27
CA GLU A 171 15.27 13.94 9.82
C GLU A 171 14.47 15.03 9.08
N ARG A 172 14.56 15.02 7.75
CA ARG A 172 13.83 15.93 6.85
C ARG A 172 12.32 15.77 6.98
N ARG A 173 11.85 14.52 7.13
CA ARG A 173 10.45 14.19 7.42
C ARG A 173 9.99 14.82 8.71
N ASN A 174 10.78 14.72 9.77
CA ASN A 174 10.45 15.31 11.07
C ASN A 174 10.41 16.84 10.99
N SER A 175 11.34 17.46 10.25
CA SER A 175 11.31 18.90 9.92
C SER A 175 9.99 19.29 9.27
N VAL A 176 9.59 18.61 8.18
CA VAL A 176 8.32 18.88 7.48
C VAL A 176 7.11 18.65 8.39
N ILE A 177 7.07 17.53 9.13
CA ILE A 177 5.97 17.21 10.08
C ILE A 177 5.80 18.33 11.10
N SER A 178 6.90 18.88 11.63
CA SER A 178 6.87 19.95 12.63
C SER A 178 6.27 21.25 12.07
N LYS A 179 6.51 21.53 10.78
CA LYS A 179 6.10 22.76 10.09
C LYS A 179 4.66 22.69 9.55
N CYS A 180 4.15 21.51 9.20
CA CYS A 180 2.78 21.35 8.72
C CYS A 180 1.73 21.65 9.80
N ASP A 181 0.63 22.31 9.40
CA ASP A 181 -0.56 22.49 10.22
C ASP A 181 -1.55 21.34 10.03
N TRP A 182 -1.34 20.27 10.81
CA TRP A 182 -2.21 19.10 10.77
C TRP A 182 -3.63 19.36 11.31
N VAL A 183 -3.83 20.41 12.12
CA VAL A 183 -5.16 20.79 12.60
C VAL A 183 -5.95 21.46 11.48
N PHE A 184 -5.30 22.34 10.72
CA PHE A 184 -5.87 22.88 9.49
C PHE A 184 -6.27 21.76 8.52
N LEU A 185 -5.40 20.76 8.32
CA LEU A 185 -5.71 19.60 7.48
C LEU A 185 -6.90 18.79 8.02
N LEU A 186 -7.00 18.62 9.35
CA LEU A 186 -8.11 17.92 10.00
C LEU A 186 -9.44 18.60 9.68
N ASN A 187 -9.47 19.93 9.69
CA ASN A 187 -10.66 20.71 9.35
C ASN A 187 -11.10 20.56 7.88
N LYS A 188 -10.26 20.00 7.00
CA LYS A 188 -10.66 19.65 5.62
C LYS A 188 -11.45 18.34 5.55
N ILE A 189 -11.54 17.59 6.64
CA ILE A 189 -12.28 16.33 6.72
C ILE A 189 -13.64 16.58 7.37
N ASN A 190 -14.72 16.34 6.62
CA ASN A 190 -16.11 16.46 7.09
C ASN A 190 -16.83 15.12 7.29
N LEU A 191 -16.10 14.00 7.17
CA LEU A 191 -16.58 12.62 7.30
C LEU A 191 -17.97 12.38 6.68
N ASN A 192 -18.08 12.62 5.38
CA ASN A 192 -19.27 12.29 4.59
C ASN A 192 -19.03 11.10 3.62
N HIS A 193 -17.80 10.58 3.57
CA HIS A 193 -17.40 9.48 2.70
C HIS A 193 -16.41 8.54 3.40
N SER A 194 -16.54 7.22 3.23
CA SER A 194 -15.68 6.23 3.90
C SER A 194 -14.19 6.42 3.61
N ALA A 195 -13.81 6.77 2.37
CA ALA A 195 -12.44 7.10 1.99
C ALA A 195 -11.79 8.22 2.84
N GLN A 196 -12.58 9.11 3.44
CA GLN A 196 -12.05 10.17 4.32
C GLN A 196 -11.53 9.61 5.65
N ILE A 197 -11.95 8.41 6.08
CA ILE A 197 -11.40 7.75 7.26
C ILE A 197 -9.92 7.42 7.07
N LYS A 198 -9.53 7.03 5.86
CA LYS A 198 -8.11 6.81 5.54
C LYS A 198 -7.32 8.11 5.66
N SER A 199 -7.84 9.22 5.11
CA SER A 199 -7.23 10.55 5.28
C SER A 199 -7.14 10.96 6.76
N LEU A 200 -8.20 10.73 7.54
CA LEU A 200 -8.22 11.00 8.98
C LEU A 200 -7.12 10.20 9.70
N SER A 201 -6.98 8.90 9.39
CA SER A 201 -5.95 8.05 9.97
C SER A 201 -4.54 8.60 9.71
N TYR A 202 -4.27 9.12 8.52
CA TYR A 202 -2.98 9.73 8.20
C TYR A 202 -2.74 11.01 9.01
N ILE A 203 -3.71 11.93 9.04
CA ILE A 203 -3.59 13.18 9.78
C ILE A 203 -3.33 12.90 11.26
N LEU A 204 -4.10 12.01 11.89
CA LEU A 204 -3.93 11.67 13.30
C LEU A 204 -2.54 11.08 13.58
N ASN A 205 -2.08 10.17 12.72
CA ASN A 205 -0.74 9.58 12.85
C ASN A 205 0.36 10.64 12.80
N TYR A 206 0.29 11.57 11.84
CA TYR A 206 1.31 12.61 11.73
C TYR A 206 1.18 13.72 12.78
N GLN A 207 -0.03 14.02 13.24
CA GLN A 207 -0.25 14.91 14.38
C GLN A 207 0.34 14.33 15.68
N ASN A 208 0.19 13.02 15.92
CA ASN A 208 0.83 12.35 17.06
C ASN A 208 2.36 12.40 16.95
N LYS A 209 2.89 12.18 15.74
CA LYS A 209 4.34 12.33 15.48
C LYS A 209 4.81 13.75 15.72
N LYS A 210 4.06 14.77 15.29
CA LYS A 210 4.37 16.19 15.56
C LYS A 210 4.44 16.46 17.06
N GLN A 211 3.47 15.97 17.84
CA GLN A 211 3.48 16.10 19.29
C GLN A 211 4.72 15.46 19.92
N ALA A 212 5.09 14.26 19.47
CA ALA A 212 6.29 13.57 19.94
C ALA A 212 7.58 14.34 19.58
N ILE A 213 7.72 14.83 18.34
CA ILE A 213 8.89 15.59 17.88
C ILE A 213 9.07 16.88 18.68
N LEU A 214 7.97 17.59 18.95
CA LEU A 214 7.98 18.87 19.63
C LEU A 214 7.90 18.75 21.16
N ASN A 215 7.91 17.52 21.70
CA ASN A 215 7.68 17.24 23.13
C ASN A 215 6.44 17.97 23.70
N LEU A 216 5.39 18.07 22.89
CA LEU A 216 4.16 18.73 23.29
C LEU A 216 3.29 17.77 24.11
N THR A 217 3.28 17.98 25.42
CA THR A 217 2.44 17.22 26.36
C THR A 217 0.97 17.68 26.36
N LEU A 218 0.70 18.85 25.77
CA LEU A 218 -0.64 19.43 25.74
C LEU A 218 -1.54 18.65 24.78
N LYS A 219 -2.65 18.14 25.33
CA LYS A 219 -3.77 17.62 24.56
C LYS A 219 -4.23 18.71 23.59
N ASN A 220 -4.22 18.39 22.30
CA ASN A 220 -4.66 19.31 21.28
C ASN A 220 -6.20 19.46 21.41
N GLU A 221 -6.65 20.51 22.08
CA GLU A 221 -8.07 20.73 22.38
C GLU A 221 -8.93 20.77 21.10
N LEU A 222 -8.40 21.33 20.01
CA LEU A 222 -9.08 21.35 18.72
C LEU A 222 -9.25 19.96 18.14
N LEU A 223 -8.22 19.11 18.24
CA LEU A 223 -8.31 17.71 17.83
C LEU A 223 -9.34 16.95 18.68
N ASN A 224 -9.32 17.09 20.00
CA ASN A 224 -10.29 16.43 20.87
C ASN A 224 -11.72 16.89 20.58
N THR A 225 -11.90 18.20 20.37
CA THR A 225 -13.19 18.79 19.97
C THR A 225 -13.68 18.18 18.67
N TYR A 226 -12.80 18.03 17.68
CA TYR A 226 -13.13 17.37 16.41
C TYR A 226 -13.53 15.90 16.61
N LEU A 227 -12.76 15.12 17.38
CA LEU A 227 -13.03 13.70 17.60
C LEU A 227 -14.34 13.47 18.35
N VAL A 228 -14.64 14.30 19.36
CA VAL A 228 -15.91 14.25 20.10
C VAL A 228 -17.07 14.61 19.18
N LYS A 229 -16.94 15.71 18.42
CA LYS A 229 -17.99 16.17 17.51
C LYS A 229 -18.36 15.15 16.44
N ASN A 230 -17.38 14.39 15.94
CA ASN A 230 -17.56 13.46 14.84
C ASN A 230 -17.51 11.98 15.28
N LYS A 231 -17.68 11.69 16.56
CA LYS A 231 -17.52 10.35 17.15
C LYS A 231 -18.35 9.30 16.40
N ASP A 232 -19.62 9.60 16.15
CA ASP A 232 -20.55 8.66 15.53
C ASP A 232 -20.24 8.42 14.06
N GLU A 233 -19.86 9.45 13.31
CA GLU A 233 -19.40 9.34 11.93
C GLU A 233 -18.11 8.54 11.83
N ILE A 234 -17.14 8.80 12.72
CA ILE A 234 -15.90 8.03 12.79
C ILE A 234 -16.25 6.56 12.97
N VAL A 235 -17.06 6.20 13.97
CA VAL A 235 -17.45 4.81 14.23
C VAL A 235 -18.20 4.22 13.02
N ARG A 236 -19.17 4.95 12.45
CA ARG A 236 -19.97 4.49 11.30
C ARG A 236 -19.10 4.20 10.09
N PHE A 237 -18.28 5.16 9.65
CA PHE A 237 -17.47 4.99 8.44
C PHE A 237 -16.30 4.03 8.66
N SER A 238 -15.74 3.98 9.87
CA SER A 238 -14.76 2.97 10.27
C SER A 238 -15.35 1.57 10.04
N THR A 239 -16.51 1.28 10.63
CA THR A 239 -17.14 -0.05 10.48
C THR A 239 -17.56 -0.38 9.04
N GLN A 240 -17.87 0.61 8.21
CA GLN A 240 -18.14 0.39 6.77
C GLN A 240 -16.87 0.09 5.97
N PHE A 241 -15.76 0.77 6.30
CA PHE A 241 -14.50 0.67 5.58
C PHE A 241 -13.75 -0.64 5.85
N PHE A 242 -13.96 -1.28 7.00
CA PHE A 242 -13.13 -2.40 7.49
C PHE A 242 -13.49 -3.79 6.97
N ILE A 243 -14.33 -3.88 5.94
CA ILE A 243 -14.75 -5.15 5.36
C ILE A 243 -13.78 -5.64 4.29
N ILE A 244 -13.17 -4.70 3.56
CA ILE A 244 -12.36 -5.04 2.39
C ILE A 244 -10.97 -5.43 2.90
N PRO A 245 -10.43 -6.61 2.56
CA PRO A 245 -9.12 -7.04 3.04
C PRO A 245 -7.97 -6.05 2.74
N ASN A 246 -8.14 -5.22 1.70
CA ASN A 246 -7.26 -4.09 1.38
C ASN A 246 -7.13 -3.04 2.50
N ASP A 247 -8.10 -2.97 3.40
CA ASP A 247 -8.25 -1.85 4.34
C ASP A 247 -7.93 -2.22 5.81
N PHE A 248 -7.56 -3.48 6.09
CA PHE A 248 -7.16 -3.90 7.45
C PHE A 248 -6.01 -3.05 8.02
N GLN A 249 -5.01 -2.72 7.19
CA GLN A 249 -3.90 -1.86 7.63
C GLN A 249 -4.37 -0.44 7.95
N SER A 250 -5.29 0.10 7.15
CA SER A 250 -5.83 1.45 7.36
C SER A 250 -6.66 1.51 8.64
N CYS A 251 -7.40 0.45 8.96
CA CYS A 251 -8.10 0.27 10.23
C CYS A 251 -7.14 0.27 11.42
N SER A 252 -6.13 -0.61 11.37
CA SER A 252 -5.09 -0.69 12.40
C SER A 252 -4.42 0.67 12.62
N ASN A 253 -4.09 1.38 11.54
CA ASN A 253 -3.49 2.73 11.60
C ASN A 253 -4.42 3.75 12.24
N LEU A 254 -5.73 3.71 11.96
CA LEU A 254 -6.71 4.62 12.56
C LEU A 254 -6.83 4.38 14.06
N ILE A 255 -7.08 3.13 14.47
CA ILE A 255 -7.26 2.78 15.89
C ILE A 255 -6.00 3.13 16.66
N THR A 256 -4.82 2.77 16.15
CA THR A 256 -3.53 3.11 16.76
C THR A 256 -3.36 4.61 16.92
N ALA A 257 -3.75 5.40 15.91
CA ALA A 257 -3.66 6.85 15.97
C ALA A 257 -4.66 7.50 16.95
N LEU A 258 -5.78 6.82 17.24
CA LEU A 258 -6.81 7.29 18.17
C LEU A 258 -6.51 6.94 19.64
N ILE A 259 -5.68 5.92 19.91
CA ILE A 259 -5.33 5.47 21.27
C ILE A 259 -4.95 6.64 22.21
N PRO A 260 -4.05 7.57 21.81
CA PRO A 260 -3.64 8.67 22.69
C PRO A 260 -4.77 9.66 23.02
N HIS A 261 -5.86 9.67 22.24
CA HIS A 261 -6.90 10.69 22.30
C HIS A 261 -8.21 10.20 22.93
N SER A 262 -8.64 8.96 22.62
CA SER A 262 -9.90 8.43 23.12
C SER A 262 -9.94 6.90 23.12
N SER A 263 -9.70 6.31 24.29
CA SER A 263 -9.87 4.86 24.50
C SER A 263 -11.33 4.41 24.29
N GLU A 264 -12.29 5.24 24.70
CA GLU A 264 -13.72 4.96 24.51
C GLU A 264 -14.11 4.89 23.03
N LEU A 265 -13.62 5.81 22.20
CA LEU A 265 -13.85 5.76 20.75
C LEU A 265 -13.21 4.52 20.13
N CYS A 266 -11.98 4.17 20.53
CA CYS A 266 -11.33 2.94 20.08
C CYS A 266 -12.16 1.70 20.45
N GLN A 267 -12.66 1.63 21.68
CA GLN A 267 -13.50 0.52 22.15
C GLN A 267 -14.78 0.39 21.33
N ASN A 268 -15.47 1.51 21.06
CA ASN A 268 -16.67 1.55 20.23
C ASN A 268 -16.40 1.08 18.79
N ILE A 269 -15.26 1.47 18.21
CA ILE A 269 -14.85 1.00 16.89
C ILE A 269 -14.63 -0.52 16.92
N VAL A 270 -13.87 -1.02 17.90
CA VAL A 270 -13.56 -2.46 18.03
C VAL A 270 -14.84 -3.28 18.22
N ASP A 271 -15.73 -2.86 19.10
CA ASP A 271 -16.96 -3.60 19.40
C ASP A 271 -17.90 -3.73 18.23
N LYS A 272 -18.02 -2.67 17.41
CA LYS A 272 -18.82 -2.74 16.18
C LYS A 272 -18.12 -3.48 15.04
N THR A 273 -16.79 -3.39 14.98
CA THR A 273 -16.01 -3.98 13.87
C THR A 273 -15.86 -5.49 14.03
N LYS A 274 -15.70 -6.02 15.25
CA LYS A 274 -15.43 -7.45 15.47
C LYS A 274 -16.51 -8.38 14.88
N TYR A 275 -17.79 -8.06 15.06
CA TYR A 275 -18.89 -8.85 14.52
C TYR A 275 -18.94 -8.81 13.00
N LYS A 276 -18.57 -7.66 12.43
CA LYS A 276 -18.54 -7.47 10.99
C LYS A 276 -17.39 -8.23 10.34
N ILE A 277 -16.19 -8.15 10.93
CA ILE A 277 -15.04 -8.98 10.55
C ILE A 277 -15.49 -10.44 10.48
N ILE A 278 -16.06 -10.97 11.56
CA ILE A 278 -16.49 -12.38 11.63
C ILE A 278 -17.49 -12.74 10.51
N LYS A 279 -18.51 -11.90 10.30
CA LYS A 279 -19.59 -12.18 9.34
C LYS A 279 -19.11 -12.18 7.89
N GLU A 280 -18.18 -11.30 7.56
CA GLU A 280 -17.76 -11.01 6.18
C GLU A 280 -16.30 -11.40 5.94
N PHE A 281 -15.71 -12.21 6.83
CA PHE A 281 -14.29 -12.54 6.80
C PHE A 281 -13.95 -13.32 5.53
N ASN A 282 -13.10 -12.72 4.71
CA ASN A 282 -12.41 -13.37 3.62
C ASN A 282 -10.98 -12.85 3.61
N ILE A 283 -10.00 -13.72 3.46
CA ILE A 283 -8.60 -13.31 3.44
C ILE A 283 -7.87 -14.03 2.30
N SER A 284 -6.96 -13.29 1.68
CA SER A 284 -6.01 -13.81 0.69
C SER A 284 -4.61 -13.60 1.27
N PRO A 285 -3.62 -14.44 0.90
CA PRO A 285 -2.28 -14.38 1.48
C PRO A 285 -1.62 -13.01 1.48
N ARG A 286 -1.85 -12.21 0.44
CA ARG A 286 -1.35 -10.82 0.34
C ARG A 286 -1.80 -9.89 1.49
N TYR A 287 -2.83 -10.28 2.24
CA TYR A 287 -3.38 -9.50 3.35
C TYR A 287 -3.06 -10.05 4.74
N TYR A 288 -2.33 -11.16 4.86
CA TYR A 288 -2.01 -11.76 6.16
C TYR A 288 -1.33 -10.78 7.11
N LYS A 289 -0.34 -10.01 6.61
CA LYS A 289 0.35 -9.00 7.41
C LYS A 289 -0.58 -7.89 7.88
N SER A 290 -1.44 -7.37 7.00
CA SER A 290 -2.39 -6.31 7.32
C SER A 290 -3.44 -6.76 8.33
N PHE A 291 -3.92 -8.00 8.21
CA PHE A 291 -4.87 -8.58 9.16
C PHE A 291 -4.20 -8.86 10.51
N SER A 292 -2.96 -9.35 10.51
CA SER A 292 -2.14 -9.53 11.71
C SER A 292 -2.00 -8.21 12.49
N ASN A 293 -1.66 -7.12 11.80
CA ASN A 293 -1.58 -5.79 12.41
C ASN A 293 -2.91 -5.35 13.03
N LEU A 294 -4.03 -5.58 12.33
CA LEU A 294 -5.35 -5.30 12.86
C LEU A 294 -5.67 -6.12 14.12
N LEU A 295 -5.40 -7.42 14.13
CA LEU A 295 -5.63 -8.29 15.29
C LEU A 295 -4.83 -7.84 16.51
N ASN A 296 -3.57 -7.47 16.33
CA ASN A 296 -2.73 -6.95 17.41
C ASN A 296 -3.23 -5.60 17.93
N THR A 297 -3.63 -4.69 17.04
CA THR A 297 -4.24 -3.42 17.44
C THR A 297 -5.54 -3.64 18.23
N ILE A 298 -6.42 -4.55 17.76
CA ILE A 298 -7.64 -4.92 18.50
C ILE A 298 -7.28 -5.52 19.86
N TYR A 299 -6.26 -6.38 19.93
CA TYR A 299 -5.82 -7.01 21.17
C TYR A 299 -5.34 -5.98 22.20
N GLN A 300 -4.62 -4.94 21.78
CA GLN A 300 -4.20 -3.84 22.65
C GLN A 300 -5.37 -3.06 23.25
N ILE A 301 -6.50 -2.94 22.53
CA ILE A 301 -7.70 -2.25 23.00
C ILE A 301 -8.59 -3.18 23.83
N ASN A 302 -8.89 -4.36 23.28
CA ASN A 302 -9.79 -5.35 23.87
C ASN A 302 -9.29 -6.77 23.52
N PRO A 303 -8.52 -7.40 24.44
CA PRO A 303 -8.02 -8.76 24.25
C PRO A 303 -9.11 -9.80 23.97
N LEU A 304 -10.26 -9.67 24.64
CA LEU A 304 -11.39 -10.59 24.47
C LEU A 304 -12.02 -10.48 23.08
N ALA A 305 -12.11 -9.28 22.52
CA ALA A 305 -12.60 -9.07 21.16
C ALA A 305 -11.66 -9.70 20.13
N SER A 306 -10.34 -9.54 20.29
CA SER A 306 -9.37 -10.15 19.40
C SER A 306 -9.42 -11.68 19.48
N LYS A 307 -9.46 -12.23 20.70
CA LYS A 307 -9.63 -13.67 20.92
C LYS A 307 -10.93 -14.20 20.30
N TYR A 308 -12.03 -13.49 20.47
CA TYR A 308 -13.33 -13.85 19.88
C TYR A 308 -13.28 -13.90 18.35
N ILE A 309 -12.56 -12.98 17.68
CA ILE A 309 -12.39 -13.01 16.22
C ILE A 309 -11.66 -14.29 15.79
N ILE A 310 -10.50 -14.61 16.39
CA ILE A 310 -9.67 -15.74 15.94
C ILE A 310 -10.23 -17.11 16.36
N THR A 311 -11.03 -17.16 17.43
CA THR A 311 -11.68 -18.39 17.88
C THR A 311 -12.98 -18.70 17.15
N ASN A 312 -13.49 -17.75 16.36
CA ASN A 312 -14.72 -17.94 15.60
C ASN A 312 -14.53 -18.96 14.46
N ASN A 313 -15.45 -19.92 14.35
CA ASN A 313 -15.37 -20.99 13.36
C ASN A 313 -15.31 -20.48 11.91
N LEU A 314 -16.01 -19.39 11.56
CA LEU A 314 -15.98 -18.85 10.19
C LEU A 314 -14.59 -18.31 9.84
N VAL A 315 -13.97 -17.58 10.78
CA VAL A 315 -12.61 -17.04 10.61
C VAL A 315 -11.59 -18.17 10.55
N LYS A 316 -11.69 -19.16 11.44
CA LYS A 316 -10.83 -20.35 11.43
C LYS A 316 -10.92 -21.11 10.09
N SER A 317 -12.13 -21.38 9.61
CA SER A 317 -12.33 -22.09 8.35
C SER A 317 -11.77 -21.32 7.16
N ALA A 318 -11.99 -20.01 7.09
CA ALA A 318 -11.45 -19.18 6.02
C ALA A 318 -9.90 -19.12 6.03
N LEU A 319 -9.29 -19.00 7.22
CA LEU A 319 -7.83 -19.07 7.35
C LEU A 319 -7.30 -20.43 6.88
N PHE A 320 -7.94 -21.52 7.29
CA PHE A 320 -7.54 -22.87 6.91
C PHE A 320 -7.62 -23.11 5.40
N VAL A 321 -8.68 -22.63 4.74
CA VAL A 321 -8.81 -22.69 3.27
C VAL A 321 -7.70 -21.86 2.61
N SER A 322 -7.51 -20.62 3.06
CA SER A 322 -6.49 -19.71 2.50
C SER A 322 -5.06 -20.24 2.65
N PHE A 323 -4.77 -21.10 3.64
CA PHE A 323 -3.46 -21.73 3.82
C PHE A 323 -3.20 -22.92 2.89
N LYS A 324 -4.24 -23.54 2.31
CA LYS A 324 -4.09 -24.71 1.43
C LYS A 324 -3.77 -24.37 -0.02
N ASP A 325 -4.11 -23.17 -0.48
CA ASP A 325 -4.24 -22.90 -1.91
C ASP A 325 -2.97 -22.38 -2.64
N GLU A 326 -1.87 -21.93 -2.00
CA GLU A 326 -0.80 -21.21 -2.75
C GLU A 326 0.67 -21.38 -2.30
N GLY A 327 1.57 -21.14 -3.28
CA GLY A 327 3.03 -21.25 -3.23
C GLY A 327 3.78 -20.08 -2.55
N ILE A 328 5.02 -20.36 -2.14
CA ILE A 328 5.48 -20.05 -0.78
C ILE A 328 6.28 -18.73 -0.60
N ASN A 329 6.88 -18.09 -1.60
CA ASN A 329 8.05 -17.26 -1.26
C ASN A 329 7.81 -15.84 -0.68
N GLU A 330 6.91 -15.00 -1.20
CA GLU A 330 6.66 -13.65 -0.61
C GLU A 330 5.56 -13.64 0.46
N GLN A 331 4.70 -14.65 0.45
CA GLN A 331 3.55 -14.76 1.33
C GLN A 331 3.93 -15.29 2.73
N LEU A 332 5.10 -15.94 2.86
CA LEU A 332 5.60 -16.49 4.12
C LEU A 332 5.77 -15.44 5.23
N VAL A 333 6.30 -14.25 4.92
CA VAL A 333 6.51 -13.21 5.94
C VAL A 333 5.16 -12.72 6.50
N GLY A 334 4.18 -12.55 5.62
CA GLY A 334 2.83 -12.16 6.02
C GLY A 334 2.14 -13.26 6.82
N LEU A 335 2.26 -14.52 6.38
CA LEU A 335 1.73 -15.69 7.07
C LEU A 335 2.35 -15.85 8.46
N GLN A 336 3.67 -15.77 8.56
CA GLN A 336 4.38 -15.85 9.83
C GLN A 336 3.95 -14.74 10.78
N SER A 337 3.85 -13.50 10.29
CA SER A 337 3.32 -12.38 11.08
C SER A 337 1.91 -12.67 11.60
N LEU A 338 1.05 -13.33 10.81
CA LEU A 338 -0.30 -13.69 11.23
C LEU A 338 -0.31 -14.83 12.26
N LEU A 339 0.48 -15.88 12.04
CA LEU A 339 0.62 -16.99 12.98
C LEU A 339 1.16 -16.51 14.33
N ASP A 340 2.18 -15.63 14.34
CA ASP A 340 2.74 -15.06 15.57
C ASP A 340 1.68 -14.26 16.35
N SER A 341 0.86 -13.46 15.65
CA SER A 341 -0.25 -12.73 16.28
C SER A 341 -1.31 -13.67 16.85
N ILE A 342 -1.68 -14.73 16.13
CA ILE A 342 -2.62 -15.74 16.65
C ILE A 342 -2.02 -16.43 17.88
N LYS A 343 -0.71 -16.75 17.89
CA LYS A 343 0.00 -17.36 19.04
C LYS A 343 -0.09 -16.46 20.26
N ASN A 344 0.13 -15.17 20.06
CA ASN A 344 0.10 -14.18 21.13
C ASN A 344 -1.31 -13.98 21.72
N ILE A 345 -2.36 -14.09 20.90
CA ILE A 345 -3.75 -13.88 21.32
C ILE A 345 -4.36 -15.15 21.93
N ASP A 346 -4.10 -16.32 21.35
CA ASP A 346 -4.60 -17.61 21.81
C ASP A 346 -3.56 -18.73 21.61
N PRO A 347 -2.62 -18.90 22.57
CA PRO A 347 -1.53 -19.86 22.46
C PRO A 347 -1.98 -21.31 22.22
N LEU A 348 -3.19 -21.67 22.70
CA LEU A 348 -3.77 -23.01 22.57
C LEU A 348 -4.60 -23.18 21.28
N GLY A 349 -5.00 -22.10 20.62
CA GLY A 349 -5.84 -22.12 19.42
C GLY A 349 -5.07 -22.46 18.13
N ILE A 350 -3.75 -22.23 18.10
CA ILE A 350 -2.90 -22.53 16.94
C ILE A 350 -2.94 -24.01 16.57
N THR A 351 -3.03 -24.90 17.55
CA THR A 351 -3.08 -26.35 17.35
C THR A 351 -4.31 -26.80 16.54
N GLU A 352 -5.38 -26.01 16.51
CA GLU A 352 -6.58 -26.30 15.70
C GLU A 352 -6.54 -25.70 14.30
N ILE A 353 -5.88 -24.53 14.15
CA ILE A 353 -5.82 -23.79 12.88
C ILE A 353 -4.70 -24.30 11.98
N THR A 354 -3.60 -24.76 12.58
CA THR A 354 -2.45 -25.30 11.86
C THR A 354 -2.40 -26.81 12.07
N SER A 355 -2.74 -27.58 11.03
CA SER A 355 -2.23 -28.95 10.99
C SER A 355 -0.70 -28.85 10.98
N LEU A 356 -0.03 -29.53 11.91
CA LEU A 356 1.44 -29.64 12.00
C LEU A 356 2.10 -29.90 10.64
N GLN A 357 1.39 -30.60 9.74
CA GLN A 357 1.83 -30.90 8.40
C GLN A 357 2.03 -29.65 7.54
N CYS A 358 1.11 -28.67 7.62
CA CYS A 358 1.20 -27.42 6.85
C CYS A 358 2.41 -26.56 7.29
N ILE A 359 2.74 -26.51 8.59
CA ILE A 359 3.93 -25.80 9.09
C ILE A 359 5.22 -26.51 8.61
N LYS A 360 5.25 -27.84 8.64
CA LYS A 360 6.40 -28.66 8.19
C LYS A 360 6.62 -28.57 6.68
N ASP A 361 5.55 -28.61 5.89
CA ASP A 361 5.61 -28.54 4.43
C ASP A 361 6.05 -27.14 3.94
N LEU A 362 5.85 -26.10 4.77
CA LEU A 362 6.27 -24.71 4.50
C LEU A 362 7.72 -24.40 4.91
N GLY A 363 8.47 -25.36 5.48
CA GLY A 363 9.86 -25.16 5.91
C GLY A 363 10.03 -24.17 7.08
N LEU A 364 8.94 -23.80 7.76
CA LEU A 364 8.97 -23.00 8.97
C LEU A 364 9.43 -23.90 10.13
N LYS A 365 10.37 -23.41 10.97
CA LYS A 365 10.80 -24.16 12.17
C LYS A 365 9.57 -24.53 13.00
N ASP A 366 9.56 -25.75 13.52
CA ASP A 366 8.46 -26.26 14.34
C ASP A 366 8.21 -25.27 15.48
N ILE A 367 7.03 -24.66 15.51
CA ILE A 367 6.70 -23.49 16.37
C ILE A 367 6.71 -23.87 17.87
N ARG A 368 6.88 -25.17 18.17
CA ARG A 368 7.04 -25.75 19.51
C ARG A 368 8.47 -25.68 20.06
N ASP A 369 9.46 -25.34 19.25
CA ASP A 369 10.87 -25.33 19.66
C ASP A 369 11.30 -24.00 20.33
N ASN A 370 10.36 -23.09 20.63
CA ASN A 370 10.58 -21.84 21.39
C ASN A 370 9.50 -21.62 22.47
#